data_AF-A0A968RNN1-F1
#
_entry.id   AF-A0A968RNN1-F1
#
_cell.length_a   1.000
_cell.length_b   1.000
_cell.length_c   1.000
_cell.angle_alpha   90.00
_cell.angle_beta   90.00
_cell.angle_gamma   90.00
#
_symmetry.space_group_name_H-M   'P 1'
#
loop_
_entity.id
_entity.type
_entity.pdbx_description
1 polymer ?
#
loop_
_entity_poly.entity_id
_entity_poly.type
_entity_poly.pdbx_seq_one_letter_code
_entity_poly.pdbx_strand_id
1 'polypeptide(L)'
;MYILGGIAVITGLFFTIQAIQINQQRSALPDFCPSFSEAAVFHTLILPFKSFSDKTMPVHQAIRTRLNLMADSLKLSISNEIAQIKESDSRYPDRFEDAAELAQQCGAKLIIWGNLTEDAVLTRYKFTDEGDRFTLNQLSASEGATISVIPTLTNILTEGELLGAIEQSMISLLLGVAANRIGDDQEAVMLLNTSTIHNDSSNLNLFLLKAMHLADSQFKQGQLENSEITLSEVLKAHPDYFLARMNRSALHFKAQNYVPALEDLNIALNLNPSSIIARYTRAKTFEALEFYDLASEDLHLADSIAFKDTTTFMRQYRKSMISFTELKIKENILVLQKEIRVLKRETYKSQQENENVLNTLIQTNLKVGDIEGAKTVASKLKNLQPSTLDLIRLRYQACLINGKTEEALYWKNEVLIKAEATLR
;
A
#
# COMPACT_ATOMS: atom_id res chain seq x y z
N MET A 1 38.17 55.07 -34.05
CA MET A 1 39.45 55.15 -33.31
C MET A 1 39.19 54.51 -31.94
N TYR A 2 40.02 53.53 -31.56
CA TYR A 2 40.11 52.78 -30.28
C TYR A 2 39.60 53.50 -28.99
N ILE A 3 39.06 52.88 -27.91
CA ILE A 3 39.14 51.49 -27.37
C ILE A 3 37.93 51.14 -26.45
N LEU A 4 37.79 49.85 -26.06
CA LEU A 4 36.85 49.23 -25.08
C LEU A 4 36.76 49.99 -23.72
N GLY A 5 35.70 50.00 -22.88
CA GLY A 5 34.86 48.92 -22.29
C GLY A 5 35.04 48.92 -20.74
N GLY A 6 34.15 48.48 -19.84
CA GLY A 6 32.78 47.91 -19.92
C GLY A 6 32.28 47.45 -18.51
N ILE A 7 31.03 46.94 -18.41
CA ILE A 7 30.33 46.34 -17.23
C ILE A 7 29.87 47.30 -16.10
N ALA A 8 28.60 47.14 -15.70
CA ALA A 8 27.96 47.82 -14.58
C ALA A 8 27.66 46.85 -13.42
N VAL A 9 27.75 47.34 -12.17
CA VAL A 9 27.23 46.66 -10.97
C VAL A 9 26.55 47.72 -10.11
N ILE A 10 25.26 47.53 -9.81
CA ILE A 10 24.47 48.39 -8.92
C ILE A 10 24.30 47.66 -7.59
N THR A 11 24.67 48.30 -6.48
CA THR A 11 24.52 47.76 -5.13
C THR A 11 23.76 48.72 -4.21
N GLY A 12 22.91 48.16 -3.34
CA GLY A 12 22.57 48.77 -2.05
C GLY A 12 21.32 49.66 -1.97
N LEU A 13 20.13 49.08 -2.15
CA LEU A 13 18.90 49.66 -1.59
C LEU A 13 18.57 48.94 -0.27
N PHE A 14 18.84 49.61 0.86
CA PHE A 14 18.47 49.13 2.19
C PHE A 14 16.95 49.23 2.38
N PHE A 15 16.27 48.09 2.52
CA PHE A 15 14.91 48.02 3.07
C PHE A 15 14.96 47.33 4.44
N THR A 16 14.64 48.10 5.48
CA THR A 16 14.49 47.59 6.84
C THR A 16 13.16 46.83 6.97
N ILE A 17 13.22 45.50 6.97
CA ILE A 17 12.06 44.67 7.30
C ILE A 17 11.88 44.71 8.82
N GLN A 18 10.82 45.37 9.29
CA GLN A 18 10.33 45.15 10.65
C GLN A 18 9.83 43.71 10.77
N ALA A 19 10.44 42.93 11.65
CA ALA A 19 10.01 41.58 11.92
C ALA A 19 8.63 41.59 12.61
N ILE A 20 7.59 41.23 11.85
CA ILE A 20 6.29 40.88 12.44
C ILE A 20 6.49 39.57 13.20
N GLN A 21 6.58 39.64 14.53
CA GLN A 21 6.53 38.47 15.39
C GLN A 21 5.14 37.84 15.28
N ILE A 22 5.00 36.84 14.38
CA ILE A 22 3.88 35.92 14.43
C ILE A 22 4.06 35.08 15.68
N ASN A 23 3.39 35.51 16.75
CA ASN A 23 3.36 34.83 18.03
C ASN A 23 2.56 33.52 17.89
N GLN A 24 3.22 32.46 17.43
CA GLN A 24 2.68 31.11 17.53
C GLN A 24 2.55 30.78 19.02
N GLN A 25 1.33 30.90 19.55
CA GLN A 25 0.97 30.28 20.81
C GLN A 25 1.14 28.76 20.65
N ARG A 26 2.29 28.23 21.07
CA ARG A 26 2.33 26.87 21.59
C ARG A 26 1.33 26.83 22.74
N SER A 27 0.20 26.16 22.55
CA SER A 27 -0.66 25.76 23.65
C SER A 27 0.21 25.06 24.69
N ALA A 28 0.18 25.54 25.94
CA ALA A 28 0.87 24.84 27.02
C ALA A 28 0.36 23.39 27.06
N LEU A 29 1.27 22.44 27.21
CA LEU A 29 0.91 21.03 27.37
C LEU A 29 -0.07 20.88 28.55
N PRO A 30 -1.07 19.99 28.46
CA PRO A 30 -1.96 19.70 29.58
C PRO A 30 -1.20 19.33 30.86
N ASP A 31 -1.78 19.68 32.01
CA ASP A 31 -1.22 19.45 33.34
C ASP A 31 -0.90 17.98 33.65
N PHE A 32 -1.63 17.05 33.04
CA PHE A 32 -1.42 15.61 33.20
C PHE A 32 -0.27 15.04 32.35
N CYS A 33 0.29 15.79 31.40
CA CYS A 33 1.33 15.30 30.51
C CYS A 33 2.70 15.24 31.24
N PRO A 34 3.43 14.11 31.17
CA PRO A 34 4.76 14.02 31.75
C PRO A 34 5.81 14.71 30.88
N SER A 35 6.96 15.02 31.48
CA SER A 35 8.15 15.45 30.75
C SER A 35 8.82 14.26 30.08
N PHE A 36 8.65 14.11 28.76
CA PHE A 36 9.42 13.17 27.95
C PHE A 36 10.87 13.64 27.77
N SER A 37 11.77 12.69 27.48
CA SER A 37 13.16 13.01 27.13
C SER A 37 13.24 13.70 25.76
N GLU A 38 13.85 14.90 25.69
CA GLU A 38 14.03 15.64 24.43
C GLU A 38 14.88 14.89 23.38
N ALA A 39 15.65 13.87 23.80
CA ALA A 39 16.44 13.02 22.92
C ALA A 39 15.64 11.86 22.29
N ALA A 40 14.41 11.60 22.73
CA ALA A 40 13.59 10.51 22.21
C ALA A 40 12.81 10.92 20.95
N VAL A 41 12.70 9.97 20.02
CA VAL A 41 11.94 10.11 18.75
C VAL A 41 10.56 9.43 18.84
N PHE A 42 10.40 8.57 19.85
CA PHE A 42 9.17 7.87 20.17
C PHE A 42 8.83 8.04 21.65
N HIS A 43 7.60 8.44 21.94
CA HIS A 43 7.10 8.71 23.28
C HIS A 43 5.97 7.74 23.62
N THR A 44 6.06 7.07 24.77
CA THR A 44 5.03 6.16 25.28
C THR A 44 4.41 6.75 26.54
N LEU A 45 3.12 7.08 26.50
CA LEU A 45 2.37 7.53 27.67
C LEU A 45 1.81 6.32 28.41
N ILE A 46 2.09 6.21 29.71
CA ILE A 46 1.58 5.12 30.56
C ILE A 46 0.62 5.72 31.57
N LEU A 47 -0.63 5.28 31.59
CA LEU A 47 -1.58 5.71 32.63
C LEU A 47 -1.46 4.82 33.87
N PRO A 48 -1.67 5.36 35.08
CA PRO A 48 -1.87 4.54 36.28
C PRO A 48 -3.03 3.55 36.12
N PHE A 49 -2.83 2.28 36.47
CA PHE A 49 -3.83 1.24 36.24
C PHE A 49 -4.91 1.25 37.32
N LYS A 50 -6.19 1.38 36.93
CA LYS A 50 -7.35 1.36 37.83
C LYS A 50 -7.34 0.13 38.76
N SER A 51 -7.16 0.31 40.06
CA SER A 51 -7.19 -0.78 41.06
C SER A 51 -8.61 -1.09 41.54
N PHE A 52 -8.88 -2.37 41.84
CA PHE A 52 -10.13 -2.83 42.48
C PHE A 52 -10.01 -2.88 44.03
N SER A 53 -8.83 -2.64 44.60
CA SER A 53 -8.62 -2.66 46.06
C SER A 53 -7.63 -1.58 46.53
N ASP A 54 -7.64 -1.26 47.82
CA ASP A 54 -6.70 -0.32 48.47
C ASP A 54 -5.22 -0.74 48.38
N LYS A 55 -4.93 -1.96 47.93
CA LYS A 55 -3.55 -2.40 47.63
C LYS A 55 -3.09 -1.82 46.29
N THR A 56 -2.38 -0.71 46.35
CA THR A 56 -1.72 -0.10 45.19
C THR A 56 -0.56 -0.97 44.70
N MET A 57 -0.81 -1.86 43.74
CA MET A 57 0.27 -2.51 42.98
C MET A 57 0.80 -1.53 41.92
N PRO A 58 2.10 -1.21 41.89
CA PRO A 58 2.65 -0.19 40.99
C PRO A 58 2.89 -0.74 39.56
N VAL A 59 1.87 -1.37 38.96
CA VAL A 59 1.92 -2.06 37.66
C VAL A 59 2.49 -1.16 36.55
N HIS A 60 1.99 0.07 36.47
CA HIS A 60 2.44 1.08 35.52
C HIS A 60 3.92 1.47 35.72
N GLN A 61 4.43 1.45 36.96
CA GLN A 61 5.85 1.68 37.25
C GLN A 61 6.71 0.49 36.84
N ALA A 62 6.24 -0.74 37.06
CA ALA A 62 6.93 -1.95 36.60
C ALA A 62 7.04 -1.99 35.06
N ILE A 63 5.93 -1.72 34.35
CA ILE A 63 5.90 -1.60 32.89
C ILE A 63 6.90 -0.54 32.41
N ARG A 64 6.84 0.70 32.96
CA ARG A 64 7.78 1.77 32.61
C ARG A 64 9.23 1.34 32.79
N THR A 65 9.56 0.79 33.97
CA THR A 65 10.92 0.40 34.33
C THR A 65 11.48 -0.62 33.35
N ARG A 66 10.68 -1.61 32.95
CA ARG A 66 11.09 -2.67 32.03
C ARG A 66 11.24 -2.20 30.60
N LEU A 67 10.30 -1.37 30.12
CA LEU A 67 10.40 -0.73 28.81
C LEU A 67 11.66 0.15 28.72
N ASN A 68 11.98 0.92 29.75
CA ASN A 68 13.19 1.73 29.79
C ASN A 68 14.45 0.85 29.86
N LEU A 69 14.53 -0.14 30.75
CA LEU A 69 15.69 -1.07 30.83
C LEU A 69 15.99 -1.78 29.50
N MET A 70 14.96 -2.21 28.77
CA MET A 70 15.14 -2.84 27.46
C MET A 70 15.45 -1.82 26.36
N ALA A 71 14.81 -0.64 26.36
CA ALA A 71 15.15 0.43 25.42
C ALA A 71 16.61 0.91 25.61
N ASP A 72 17.06 1.09 26.85
CA ASP A 72 18.43 1.51 27.19
C ASP A 72 19.47 0.47 26.78
N SER A 73 19.21 -0.82 27.03
CA SER A 73 20.15 -1.89 26.66
C SER A 73 20.29 -2.07 25.14
N LEU A 74 19.22 -1.77 24.39
CA LEU A 74 19.20 -1.76 22.91
C LEU A 74 19.53 -0.37 22.31
N LYS A 75 19.69 0.67 23.15
CA LYS A 75 19.94 2.08 22.76
C LYS A 75 18.84 2.69 21.87
N LEU A 76 17.61 2.20 21.99
CA LEU A 76 16.46 2.72 21.25
C LEU A 76 16.09 4.13 21.74
N SER A 77 15.83 5.06 20.82
CA SER A 77 15.49 6.46 21.14
C SER A 77 14.01 6.61 21.56
N ILE A 78 13.64 5.96 22.66
CA ILE A 78 12.28 5.84 23.20
C ILE A 78 12.22 6.44 24.60
N SER A 79 11.20 7.24 24.92
CA SER A 79 10.91 7.72 26.27
C SER A 79 9.56 7.19 26.72
N ASN A 80 9.53 6.36 27.76
CA ASN A 80 8.31 5.80 28.33
C ASN A 80 8.05 6.48 29.68
N GLU A 81 6.94 7.21 29.82
CA GLU A 81 6.65 8.00 31.01
C GLU A 81 5.20 7.89 31.50
N ILE A 82 5.02 8.09 32.80
CA ILE A 82 3.72 7.92 33.47
C ILE A 82 2.98 9.26 33.51
N ALA A 83 1.73 9.27 33.06
CA ALA A 83 0.85 10.43 33.10
C ALA A 83 0.54 10.87 34.54
N GLN A 84 0.47 12.18 34.77
CA GLN A 84 0.10 12.79 36.05
C GLN A 84 -1.43 12.86 36.24
N ILE A 85 -2.14 11.80 35.84
CA ILE A 85 -3.60 11.65 35.96
C ILE A 85 -3.94 10.62 37.05
N LYS A 86 -5.03 10.82 37.78
CA LYS A 86 -5.52 9.84 38.77
C LYS A 86 -6.45 8.82 38.10
N GLU A 87 -6.49 7.60 38.65
CA GLU A 87 -7.40 6.52 38.22
C GLU A 87 -8.89 6.91 38.30
N SER A 88 -9.22 7.84 39.21
CA SER A 88 -10.56 8.42 39.44
C SER A 88 -10.81 9.75 38.75
N ASP A 89 -9.87 10.24 37.92
CA ASP A 89 -10.04 11.47 37.15
C ASP A 89 -11.08 11.24 36.02
N SER A 90 -11.99 12.20 35.82
CA SER A 90 -13.00 12.13 34.76
C SER A 90 -12.42 12.11 33.34
N ARG A 91 -11.14 12.45 33.18
CA ARG A 91 -10.39 12.36 31.92
C ARG A 91 -9.84 10.95 31.65
N TYR A 92 -9.92 10.02 32.60
CA TYR A 92 -9.36 8.68 32.40
C TYR A 92 -10.14 7.92 31.30
N PRO A 93 -9.48 7.35 30.28
CA PRO A 93 -10.16 6.85 29.10
C PRO A 93 -10.81 5.48 29.34
N ASP A 94 -12.12 5.43 29.11
CA ASP A 94 -12.87 4.16 29.06
C ASP A 94 -12.93 3.58 27.64
N ARG A 95 -12.79 4.42 26.59
CA ARG A 95 -12.66 3.99 25.18
C ARG A 95 -11.23 4.17 24.68
N PHE A 96 -10.90 3.45 23.61
CA PHE A 96 -9.57 3.49 23.00
C PHE A 96 -9.31 4.81 22.28
N GLU A 97 -10.35 5.43 21.72
CA GLU A 97 -10.28 6.69 20.99
C GLU A 97 -9.94 7.83 21.96
N ASP A 98 -10.58 7.85 23.13
CA ASP A 98 -10.29 8.81 24.21
C ASP A 98 -8.84 8.65 24.69
N ALA A 99 -8.34 7.42 24.80
CA ALA A 99 -6.96 7.13 25.17
C ALA A 99 -5.96 7.66 24.12
N ALA A 100 -6.25 7.48 22.83
CA ALA A 100 -5.43 7.99 21.75
C ALA A 100 -5.40 9.53 21.73
N GLU A 101 -6.53 10.19 21.99
CA GLU A 101 -6.60 11.65 22.06
C GLU A 101 -5.73 12.20 23.20
N LEU A 102 -5.81 11.64 24.42
CA LEU A 102 -4.96 12.03 25.54
C LEU A 102 -3.46 11.89 25.22
N ALA A 103 -3.10 10.83 24.51
CA ALA A 103 -1.73 10.58 24.10
C ALA A 103 -1.25 11.60 23.04
N GLN A 104 -2.08 11.91 22.04
CA GLN A 104 -1.81 12.95 21.05
C GLN A 104 -1.62 14.32 21.71
N GLN A 105 -2.45 14.67 22.70
CA GLN A 105 -2.33 15.92 23.47
C GLN A 105 -0.97 16.05 24.19
N CYS A 106 -0.36 14.93 24.60
CA CYS A 106 0.98 14.90 25.20
C CYS A 106 2.12 14.69 24.18
N GLY A 107 1.83 14.57 22.87
CA GLY A 107 2.84 14.23 21.87
C GLY A 107 3.39 12.80 22.01
N ALA A 108 2.62 11.89 22.58
CA ALA A 108 2.93 10.48 22.69
C ALA A 108 2.42 9.69 21.47
N LYS A 109 3.20 8.71 21.01
CA LYS A 109 2.91 7.85 19.84
C LYS A 109 2.22 6.53 20.20
N LEU A 110 2.36 6.12 21.46
CA LEU A 110 1.77 4.93 22.07
C LEU A 110 1.21 5.33 23.43
N ILE A 111 0.04 4.80 23.77
CA ILE A 111 -0.50 4.83 25.13
C ILE A 111 -0.72 3.41 25.64
N ILE A 112 -0.40 3.20 26.92
CA ILE A 112 -0.61 1.95 27.67
C ILE A 112 -1.41 2.29 28.93
N TRP A 113 -2.52 1.59 29.15
CA TRP A 113 -3.36 1.77 30.34
C TRP A 113 -4.05 0.46 30.71
N GLY A 114 -4.74 0.42 31.84
CA GLY A 114 -5.36 -0.83 32.25
C GLY A 114 -6.17 -0.75 33.53
N ASN A 115 -6.52 -1.93 34.02
CA ASN A 115 -7.16 -2.13 35.31
C ASN A 115 -6.72 -3.46 35.92
N LEU A 116 -6.65 -3.51 37.24
CA LEU A 116 -6.46 -4.73 38.00
C LEU A 116 -7.81 -5.33 38.35
N THR A 117 -7.92 -6.65 38.22
CA THR A 117 -8.99 -7.47 38.80
C THR A 117 -8.36 -8.42 39.83
N GLU A 118 -9.16 -9.12 40.62
CA GLU A 118 -8.63 -10.02 41.68
C GLU A 118 -7.65 -11.07 41.12
N ASP A 119 -7.95 -11.63 39.93
CA ASP A 119 -7.14 -12.69 39.30
C ASP A 119 -6.31 -12.25 38.09
N ALA A 120 -6.29 -10.96 37.72
CA ALA A 120 -5.66 -10.53 36.45
C ALA A 120 -5.25 -9.06 36.39
N VAL A 121 -4.27 -8.76 35.54
CA VAL A 121 -4.00 -7.40 35.07
C VAL A 121 -4.42 -7.27 33.61
N LEU A 122 -5.51 -6.52 33.40
CA LEU A 122 -5.99 -6.17 32.08
C LEU A 122 -5.24 -4.95 31.56
N THR A 123 -4.42 -5.17 30.53
CA THR A 123 -3.67 -4.11 29.85
C THR A 123 -4.26 -3.83 28.48
N ARG A 124 -4.38 -2.55 28.15
CA ARG A 124 -4.77 -2.03 26.85
C ARG A 124 -3.63 -1.17 26.33
N TYR A 125 -3.48 -1.11 25.01
CA TYR A 125 -2.62 -0.15 24.36
C TYR A 125 -3.26 0.39 23.09
N LYS A 126 -2.82 1.56 22.64
CA LYS A 126 -3.19 2.11 21.33
C LYS A 126 -2.06 3.00 20.80
N PHE A 127 -1.77 2.87 19.52
CA PHE A 127 -0.92 3.83 18.80
C PHE A 127 -1.78 5.02 18.38
N THR A 128 -1.25 6.23 18.52
CA THR A 128 -1.96 7.47 18.12
C THR A 128 -1.95 7.71 16.63
N ASP A 129 -0.91 7.21 15.97
CA ASP A 129 -0.58 7.51 14.58
C ASP A 129 -1.18 6.41 13.68
N GLU A 130 -2.51 6.30 13.69
CA GLU A 130 -3.26 5.44 12.76
C GLU A 130 -3.05 5.89 11.29
N GLY A 131 -2.69 7.15 11.05
CA GLY A 131 -2.50 7.74 9.72
C GLY A 131 -1.10 7.59 9.11
N ASP A 132 -0.02 7.53 9.92
CA ASP A 132 1.34 7.63 9.38
C ASP A 132 2.07 6.27 9.21
N ARG A 133 1.77 5.68 8.05
CA ARG A 133 2.69 4.98 7.14
C ARG A 133 3.49 3.78 7.69
N PHE A 134 2.98 2.59 7.40
CA PHE A 134 3.86 1.50 6.95
C PHE A 134 4.49 1.90 5.61
N THR A 135 5.77 1.59 5.39
CA THR A 135 6.52 2.03 4.19
C THR A 135 7.10 0.87 3.36
N LEU A 136 6.18 0.15 2.72
CA LEU A 136 6.34 -0.31 1.33
C LEU A 136 6.11 0.82 0.29
N ASN A 137 6.36 2.06 0.71
CA ASN A 137 6.22 3.34 0.01
C ASN A 137 4.82 3.70 -0.52
N GLN A 138 4.06 4.34 0.37
CA GLN A 138 2.78 5.05 0.15
C GLN A 138 1.55 4.14 -0.06
N LEU A 139 1.12 3.51 1.03
CA LEU A 139 -0.23 2.96 1.21
C LEU A 139 -0.93 3.71 2.34
N SER A 140 -2.02 4.42 2.04
CA SER A 140 -2.87 5.06 3.05
C SER A 140 -3.76 4.02 3.71
N ALA A 141 -3.72 3.97 5.05
CA ALA A 141 -4.49 3.01 5.84
C ALA A 141 -6.01 3.26 5.75
N SER A 142 -6.77 2.19 5.97
CA SER A 142 -8.15 2.26 6.45
C SER A 142 -8.21 1.62 7.84
N GLU A 143 -8.26 2.50 8.85
CA GLU A 143 -8.96 2.37 10.14
C GLU A 143 -8.68 1.17 11.07
N GLY A 144 -8.35 1.48 12.33
CA GLY A 144 -9.05 0.83 13.45
C GLY A 144 -8.53 -0.51 13.96
N ALA A 145 -7.21 -0.71 14.05
CA ALA A 145 -6.64 -1.85 14.79
C ALA A 145 -6.69 -1.63 16.32
N THR A 146 -7.90 -1.64 16.89
CA THR A 146 -8.14 -1.52 18.33
C THR A 146 -7.98 -2.89 19.01
N ILE A 147 -6.82 -3.14 19.63
CA ILE A 147 -6.47 -4.45 20.20
C ILE A 147 -6.66 -4.46 21.72
N SER A 148 -7.72 -5.12 22.18
CA SER A 148 -7.91 -5.45 23.59
C SER A 148 -7.13 -6.72 23.95
N VAL A 149 -6.05 -6.58 24.72
CA VAL A 149 -5.21 -7.72 25.15
C VAL A 149 -5.79 -8.36 26.41
N ILE A 150 -6.65 -9.37 26.22
CA ILE A 150 -7.14 -10.25 27.29
C ILE A 150 -6.99 -11.70 26.81
N PRO A 151 -6.20 -12.60 27.46
CA PRO A 151 -5.52 -12.49 28.76
C PRO A 151 -4.02 -12.87 28.69
N THR A 152 -3.11 -11.93 28.39
CA THR A 152 -1.65 -12.22 28.37
C THR A 152 -0.83 -11.51 29.45
N LEU A 153 -1.37 -10.46 30.09
CA LEU A 153 -0.82 -9.92 31.35
C LEU A 153 -1.46 -10.55 32.61
N THR A 154 -2.45 -11.43 32.44
CA THR A 154 -3.09 -12.20 33.52
C THR A 154 -2.10 -13.04 34.33
N ASN A 155 -1.11 -13.66 33.67
CA ASN A 155 -0.09 -14.49 34.33
C ASN A 155 1.14 -13.71 34.83
N ILE A 156 1.15 -12.38 34.75
CA ILE A 156 2.33 -11.58 35.17
C ILE A 156 2.33 -11.33 36.69
N LEU A 157 1.19 -11.50 37.39
CA LEU A 157 1.05 -11.06 38.79
C LEU A 157 0.25 -11.99 39.74
N THR A 158 -0.26 -13.13 39.30
CA THR A 158 -1.02 -14.07 40.17
C THR A 158 -0.14 -14.95 41.07
N GLU A 159 1.10 -15.26 40.69
CA GLU A 159 1.98 -16.18 41.44
C GLU A 159 3.23 -15.52 42.04
N GLY A 160 3.47 -14.22 41.79
CA GLY A 160 4.65 -13.50 42.27
C GLY A 160 5.96 -13.86 41.55
N GLU A 161 6.00 -14.97 40.81
CA GLU A 161 7.01 -15.26 39.80
C GLU A 161 6.52 -14.84 38.41
N LEU A 162 7.37 -14.09 37.72
CA LEU A 162 7.11 -13.63 36.37
C LEU A 162 7.48 -14.76 35.41
N LEU A 163 6.48 -15.34 34.74
CA LEU A 163 6.68 -16.27 33.62
C LEU A 163 7.34 -15.53 32.44
N GLY A 164 8.66 -15.37 32.53
CA GLY A 164 9.43 -14.37 31.77
C GLY A 164 9.29 -14.45 30.25
N ALA A 165 8.94 -15.61 29.71
CA ALA A 165 8.69 -15.80 28.28
C ALA A 165 7.49 -14.98 27.75
N ILE A 166 6.39 -14.86 28.51
CA ILE A 166 5.19 -14.12 28.06
C ILE A 166 5.44 -12.62 28.13
N GLU A 167 6.08 -12.16 29.20
CA GLU A 167 6.51 -10.78 29.37
C GLU A 167 7.50 -10.36 28.27
N GLN A 168 8.57 -11.13 28.07
CA GLN A 168 9.56 -10.88 27.03
C GLN A 168 8.92 -10.84 25.65
N SER A 169 7.93 -11.70 25.38
CA SER A 169 7.21 -11.74 24.10
C SER A 169 6.40 -10.48 23.83
N MET A 170 5.71 -9.93 24.83
CA MET A 170 4.92 -8.70 24.71
C MET A 170 5.80 -7.44 24.69
N ILE A 171 6.86 -7.38 25.50
CA ILE A 171 7.81 -6.25 25.45
C ILE A 171 8.56 -6.23 24.11
N SER A 172 8.98 -7.40 23.61
CA SER A 172 9.62 -7.50 22.29
C SER A 172 8.66 -7.12 21.16
N LEU A 173 7.36 -7.42 21.26
CA LEU A 173 6.37 -6.88 20.33
C LEU A 173 6.32 -5.35 20.38
N LEU A 174 6.12 -4.76 21.55
CA LEU A 174 5.97 -3.30 21.71
C LEU A 174 7.23 -2.53 21.26
N LEU A 175 8.41 -2.97 21.70
CA LEU A 175 9.67 -2.35 21.31
C LEU A 175 10.01 -2.63 19.84
N GLY A 176 9.67 -3.80 19.29
CA GLY A 176 9.87 -4.11 17.86
C GLY A 176 8.99 -3.26 16.94
N VAL A 177 7.75 -2.99 17.34
CA VAL A 177 6.88 -2.02 16.65
C VAL A 177 7.43 -0.60 16.79
N ALA A 178 7.88 -0.19 17.98
CA ALA A 178 8.47 1.13 18.18
C ALA A 178 9.77 1.32 17.35
N ALA A 179 10.63 0.30 17.28
CA ALA A 179 11.84 0.26 16.45
C ALA A 179 11.50 0.45 14.97
N ASN A 180 10.52 -0.29 14.43
CA ASN A 180 10.03 -0.10 13.06
C ASN A 180 9.50 1.32 12.80
N ARG A 181 8.81 1.92 13.79
CA ARG A 181 8.27 3.29 13.69
C ARG A 181 9.33 4.39 13.77
N ILE A 182 10.47 4.16 14.42
CA ILE A 182 11.63 5.09 14.37
C ILE A 182 12.58 4.83 13.20
N GLY A 183 12.36 3.75 12.43
CA GLY A 183 13.21 3.36 11.30
C GLY A 183 14.44 2.52 11.68
N ASP A 184 14.51 2.00 12.91
CA ASP A 184 15.47 0.97 13.29
C ASP A 184 14.94 -0.40 12.88
N ASP A 185 14.96 -0.66 11.58
CA ASP A 185 14.43 -1.91 11.03
C ASP A 185 15.26 -3.13 11.46
N GLN A 186 16.52 -2.95 11.88
CA GLN A 186 17.38 -4.03 12.36
C GLN A 186 16.90 -4.54 13.72
N GLU A 187 16.76 -3.66 14.70
CA GLU A 187 16.21 -4.02 16.01
C GLU A 187 14.74 -4.45 15.90
N ALA A 188 13.95 -3.85 15.00
CA ALA A 188 12.59 -4.27 14.74
C ALA A 188 12.50 -5.75 14.33
N VAL A 189 13.31 -6.20 13.36
CA VAL A 189 13.33 -7.61 12.94
C VAL A 189 13.82 -8.53 14.08
N MET A 190 14.80 -8.12 14.87
CA MET A 190 15.29 -8.91 16.00
C MET A 190 14.19 -9.12 17.06
N LEU A 191 13.54 -8.03 17.47
CA LEU A 191 12.54 -8.02 18.54
C LEU A 191 11.25 -8.72 18.11
N LEU A 192 10.76 -8.46 16.90
CA LEU A 192 9.54 -9.10 16.39
C LEU A 192 9.71 -10.62 16.20
N ASN A 193 10.91 -11.09 15.83
CA ASN A 193 11.22 -12.52 15.80
C ASN A 193 11.38 -13.14 17.20
N THR A 194 11.84 -12.37 18.18
CA THR A 194 11.96 -12.80 19.60
C THR A 194 10.57 -12.95 20.25
N SER A 195 9.56 -12.23 19.77
CA SER A 195 8.18 -12.40 20.22
C SER A 195 7.63 -13.77 19.84
N THR A 196 7.18 -14.55 20.83
CA THR A 196 6.55 -15.89 20.69
C THR A 196 5.08 -15.83 20.23
N ILE A 197 4.61 -14.68 19.74
CA ILE A 197 3.24 -14.54 19.23
C ILE A 197 3.13 -15.24 17.87
N HIS A 198 2.17 -16.16 17.76
CA HIS A 198 1.90 -16.98 16.59
C HIS A 198 0.44 -16.79 16.12
N ASN A 199 0.12 -17.34 14.95
CA ASN A 199 -1.24 -17.33 14.41
C ASN A 199 -2.14 -18.30 15.20
N ASP A 200 -2.83 -17.80 16.22
CA ASP A 200 -3.88 -18.49 16.95
C ASP A 200 -5.15 -17.63 17.03
N SER A 201 -6.30 -18.24 17.33
CA SER A 201 -7.60 -17.56 17.34
C SER A 201 -7.79 -16.56 18.48
N SER A 202 -6.96 -16.62 19.53
CA SER A 202 -6.99 -15.69 20.66
C SER A 202 -6.14 -14.43 20.43
N ASN A 203 -5.02 -14.57 19.71
CA ASN A 203 -4.00 -13.53 19.54
C ASN A 203 -3.93 -12.98 18.11
N LEU A 204 -4.91 -13.30 17.27
CA LEU A 204 -4.96 -13.00 15.84
C LEU A 204 -4.55 -11.57 15.47
N ASN A 205 -5.08 -10.57 16.18
CA ASN A 205 -4.73 -9.15 15.95
C ASN A 205 -3.27 -8.83 16.33
N LEU A 206 -2.72 -9.48 17.36
CA LEU A 206 -1.32 -9.34 17.76
C LEU A 206 -0.38 -10.04 16.75
N PHE A 207 -0.79 -11.20 16.22
CA PHE A 207 -0.10 -11.87 15.13
C PHE A 207 -0.07 -10.99 13.87
N LEU A 208 -1.22 -10.41 13.48
CA LEU A 208 -1.31 -9.48 12.36
C LEU A 208 -0.40 -8.25 12.56
N LEU A 209 -0.43 -7.64 13.76
CA LEU A 209 0.43 -6.50 14.08
C LEU A 209 1.92 -6.88 13.96
N LYS A 210 2.33 -7.97 14.61
CA LYS A 210 3.71 -8.50 14.55
C LYS A 210 4.14 -8.74 13.11
N ALA A 211 3.38 -9.53 12.36
CA ALA A 211 3.74 -9.97 11.02
C ALA A 211 3.81 -8.81 10.02
N MET A 212 2.90 -7.83 10.11
CA MET A 212 2.91 -6.66 9.23
C MET A 212 4.11 -5.74 9.49
N HIS A 213 4.48 -5.49 10.76
CA HIS A 213 5.69 -4.72 11.09
C HIS A 213 6.98 -5.48 10.78
N LEU A 214 6.98 -6.81 10.95
CA LEU A 214 8.11 -7.67 10.60
C LEU A 214 8.36 -7.66 9.09
N ALA A 215 7.31 -7.84 8.28
CA ALA A 215 7.38 -7.80 6.83
C ALA A 215 7.84 -6.44 6.27
N ASP A 216 7.36 -5.33 6.85
CA ASP A 216 7.79 -3.97 6.48
C ASP A 216 9.29 -3.75 6.78
N SER A 217 9.74 -4.17 7.97
CA SER A 217 11.16 -4.06 8.38
C SER A 217 12.08 -4.95 7.52
N GLN A 218 11.67 -6.20 7.25
CA GLN A 218 12.36 -7.12 6.33
C GLN A 218 12.48 -6.52 4.92
N PHE A 219 11.40 -5.95 4.38
CA PHE A 219 11.39 -5.32 3.05
C PHE A 219 12.36 -4.13 2.93
N LYS A 220 12.43 -3.29 3.98
CA LYS A 220 13.36 -2.14 4.05
C LYS A 220 14.81 -2.59 4.14
N GLN A 221 15.10 -3.64 4.92
CA GLN A 221 16.40 -4.33 4.92
C GLN A 221 16.73 -5.08 3.62
N GLY A 222 15.80 -5.16 2.65
CA GLY A 222 16.01 -5.90 1.40
C GLY A 222 15.86 -7.42 1.52
N GLN A 223 15.37 -7.93 2.65
CA GLN A 223 15.05 -9.35 2.87
C GLN A 223 13.73 -9.72 2.18
N LEU A 224 13.69 -9.62 0.85
CA LEU A 224 12.44 -9.71 0.08
C LEU A 224 11.73 -11.07 0.26
N GLU A 225 12.47 -12.17 0.24
CA GLU A 225 11.93 -13.53 0.42
C GLU A 225 11.30 -13.73 1.82
N ASN A 226 11.99 -13.28 2.88
CA ASN A 226 11.46 -13.34 4.24
C ASN A 226 10.15 -12.54 4.38
N SER A 227 10.10 -11.34 3.79
CA SER A 227 8.89 -10.50 3.75
C SER A 227 7.75 -11.19 2.99
N GLU A 228 8.05 -11.91 1.90
CA GLU A 228 7.05 -12.64 1.11
C GLU A 228 6.45 -13.79 1.92
N ILE A 229 7.28 -14.52 2.64
CA ILE A 229 6.88 -15.62 3.54
C ILE A 229 5.96 -15.06 4.64
N THR A 230 6.39 -14.04 5.37
CA THR A 230 5.60 -13.44 6.46
C THR A 230 4.26 -12.86 5.97
N LEU A 231 4.21 -12.18 4.83
CA LEU A 231 2.94 -11.70 4.24
C LEU A 231 2.05 -12.86 3.74
N SER A 232 2.66 -13.95 3.26
CA SER A 232 1.91 -15.14 2.85
C SER A 232 1.36 -15.94 4.03
N GLU A 233 1.99 -15.89 5.20
CA GLU A 233 1.41 -16.41 6.46
C GLU A 233 0.20 -15.59 6.89
N VAL A 234 0.28 -14.26 6.83
CA VAL A 234 -0.86 -13.36 7.08
C VAL A 234 -2.01 -13.67 6.12
N LEU A 235 -1.74 -13.89 4.83
CA LEU A 235 -2.77 -14.19 3.83
C LEU A 235 -3.29 -15.65 3.90
N LYS A 236 -2.59 -16.57 4.56
CA LYS A 236 -3.14 -17.89 4.92
C LYS A 236 -4.12 -17.78 6.09
N ALA A 237 -3.86 -16.90 7.06
CA ALA A 237 -4.76 -16.62 8.18
C ALA A 237 -5.98 -15.80 7.73
N HIS A 238 -5.75 -14.79 6.89
CA HIS A 238 -6.77 -13.87 6.37
C HIS A 238 -6.58 -13.64 4.86
N PRO A 239 -7.19 -14.48 4.00
CA PRO A 239 -7.08 -14.37 2.54
C PRO A 239 -7.50 -13.01 1.99
N ASP A 240 -8.44 -12.34 2.68
CA ASP A 240 -9.05 -11.07 2.31
C ASP A 240 -8.41 -9.85 3.02
N TYR A 241 -7.27 -10.01 3.68
CA TYR A 241 -6.60 -8.88 4.35
C TYR A 241 -5.93 -7.95 3.33
N PHE A 242 -6.70 -6.93 2.92
CA PHE A 242 -6.35 -5.94 1.91
C PHE A 242 -4.93 -5.36 2.07
N LEU A 243 -4.52 -5.01 3.29
CA LEU A 243 -3.18 -4.43 3.52
C LEU A 243 -2.05 -5.42 3.23
N ALA A 244 -2.20 -6.72 3.54
CA ALA A 244 -1.19 -7.71 3.21
C ALA A 244 -1.14 -8.01 1.70
N ARG A 245 -2.29 -8.02 0.99
CA ARG A 245 -2.32 -8.09 -0.48
C ARG A 245 -1.56 -6.92 -1.11
N MET A 246 -1.85 -5.70 -0.66
CA MET A 246 -1.17 -4.50 -1.13
C MET A 246 0.34 -4.54 -0.86
N ASN A 247 0.75 -4.89 0.35
CA ASN A 247 2.14 -5.03 0.74
C ASN A 247 2.87 -6.10 -0.10
N ARG A 248 2.28 -7.29 -0.28
CA ARG A 248 2.91 -8.36 -1.05
C ARG A 248 2.98 -8.05 -2.54
N SER A 249 2.00 -7.32 -3.08
CA SER A 249 2.09 -6.82 -4.46
C SER A 249 3.22 -5.81 -4.68
N ALA A 250 3.46 -4.90 -3.73
CA ALA A 250 4.55 -3.93 -3.80
C ALA A 250 5.93 -4.61 -3.65
N LEU A 251 6.00 -5.64 -2.80
CA LEU A 251 7.15 -6.52 -2.66
C LEU A 251 7.46 -7.25 -3.98
N HIS A 252 6.47 -7.94 -4.57
CA HIS A 252 6.60 -8.62 -5.85
C HIS A 252 6.99 -7.64 -6.97
N PHE A 253 6.42 -6.43 -7.02
CA PHE A 253 6.82 -5.39 -7.96
C PHE A 253 8.31 -4.99 -7.82
N LYS A 254 8.81 -4.79 -6.58
CA LYS A 254 10.24 -4.51 -6.33
C LYS A 254 11.14 -5.68 -6.71
N ALA A 255 10.66 -6.92 -6.56
CA ALA A 255 11.32 -8.13 -7.02
C ALA A 255 11.20 -8.37 -8.54
N GLN A 256 10.53 -7.48 -9.29
CA GLN A 256 10.21 -7.62 -10.72
C GLN A 256 9.29 -8.82 -11.06
N ASN A 257 8.66 -9.42 -10.06
CA ASN A 257 7.68 -10.49 -10.17
C ASN A 257 6.28 -9.91 -10.49
N TYR A 258 6.15 -9.30 -11.67
CA TYR A 258 4.98 -8.49 -12.02
C TYR A 258 3.67 -9.29 -12.08
N VAL A 259 3.68 -10.57 -12.48
CA VAL A 259 2.45 -11.38 -12.56
C VAL A 259 1.85 -11.65 -11.17
N PRO A 260 2.59 -12.20 -10.17
CA PRO A 260 2.11 -12.26 -8.78
C PRO A 260 1.67 -10.91 -8.21
N ALA A 261 2.37 -9.82 -8.56
CA ALA A 261 1.95 -8.48 -8.15
C ALA A 261 0.55 -8.10 -8.70
N LEU A 262 0.28 -8.38 -9.98
CA LEU A 262 -1.03 -8.15 -10.59
C LEU A 262 -2.13 -9.02 -9.96
N GLU A 263 -1.85 -10.28 -9.61
CA GLU A 263 -2.81 -11.17 -8.94
C GLU A 263 -3.27 -10.60 -7.59
N ASP A 264 -2.33 -10.20 -6.73
CA ASP A 264 -2.66 -9.57 -5.45
C ASP A 264 -3.36 -8.21 -5.61
N LEU A 265 -2.99 -7.41 -6.61
CA LEU A 265 -3.63 -6.12 -6.90
C LEU A 265 -5.06 -6.29 -7.42
N ASN A 266 -5.33 -7.31 -8.22
CA ASN A 266 -6.67 -7.64 -8.68
C ASN A 266 -7.57 -8.06 -7.51
N ILE A 267 -7.06 -8.88 -6.59
CA ILE A 267 -7.79 -9.25 -5.37
C ILE A 267 -7.99 -8.02 -4.47
N ALA A 268 -6.97 -7.20 -4.26
CA ALA A 268 -7.07 -5.97 -3.48
C ALA A 268 -8.10 -4.97 -4.05
N LEU A 269 -8.19 -4.85 -5.38
CA LEU A 269 -9.20 -4.01 -6.05
C LEU A 269 -10.60 -4.61 -6.08
N ASN A 270 -10.75 -5.93 -5.94
CA ASN A 270 -12.06 -6.55 -5.70
C ASN A 270 -12.54 -6.28 -4.27
N LEU A 271 -11.63 -6.31 -3.29
CA LEU A 271 -11.91 -6.01 -1.88
C LEU A 271 -12.19 -4.51 -1.65
N ASN A 272 -11.42 -3.64 -2.31
CA ASN A 272 -11.59 -2.19 -2.24
C ASN A 272 -11.48 -1.54 -3.65
N PRO A 273 -12.59 -1.47 -4.41
CA PRO A 273 -12.61 -0.89 -5.75
C PRO A 273 -12.27 0.60 -5.82
N SER A 274 -12.42 1.34 -4.70
CA SER A 274 -12.09 2.76 -4.60
C SER A 274 -10.64 3.02 -4.17
N SER A 275 -9.82 1.99 -3.96
CA SER A 275 -8.40 2.13 -3.59
C SER A 275 -7.58 2.79 -4.70
N ILE A 276 -7.39 4.10 -4.56
CA ILE A 276 -6.57 4.94 -5.43
C ILE A 276 -5.14 4.37 -5.55
N ILE A 277 -4.54 3.93 -4.44
CA ILE A 277 -3.17 3.38 -4.47
C ILE A 277 -3.11 2.03 -5.16
N ALA A 278 -4.09 1.14 -4.95
CA ALA A 278 -4.10 -0.15 -5.64
C ALA A 278 -4.13 0.04 -7.16
N ARG A 279 -4.88 1.04 -7.66
CA ARG A 279 -4.84 1.44 -9.07
C ARG A 279 -3.48 2.02 -9.48
N TYR A 280 -2.86 2.90 -8.69
CA TYR A 280 -1.52 3.41 -9.02
C TYR A 280 -0.46 2.31 -9.06
N THR A 281 -0.44 1.39 -8.10
CA THR A 281 0.50 0.28 -8.09
C THR A 281 0.24 -0.64 -9.29
N ARG A 282 -1.03 -0.96 -9.60
CA ARG A 282 -1.37 -1.81 -10.77
C ARG A 282 -1.02 -1.15 -12.10
N ALA A 283 -1.25 0.15 -12.23
CA ALA A 283 -0.81 0.93 -13.39
C ALA A 283 0.71 0.93 -13.56
N LYS A 284 1.49 1.08 -12.47
CA LYS A 284 2.96 0.96 -12.53
C LYS A 284 3.42 -0.46 -12.90
N THR A 285 2.74 -1.49 -12.42
CA THR A 285 3.02 -2.89 -12.80
C THR A 285 2.71 -3.12 -14.28
N PHE A 286 1.62 -2.55 -14.81
CA PHE A 286 1.33 -2.58 -16.24
C PHE A 286 2.33 -1.76 -17.07
N GLU A 287 2.78 -0.59 -16.60
CA GLU A 287 3.82 0.22 -17.23
C GLU A 287 5.15 -0.55 -17.34
N ALA A 288 5.55 -1.27 -16.28
CA ALA A 288 6.73 -2.13 -16.26
C ALA A 288 6.61 -3.38 -17.17
N LEU A 289 5.39 -3.76 -17.55
CA LEU A 289 5.07 -4.79 -18.54
C LEU A 289 4.79 -4.21 -19.94
N GLU A 290 4.98 -2.91 -20.14
CA GLU A 290 4.67 -2.16 -21.38
C GLU A 290 3.18 -2.21 -21.81
N PHE A 291 2.27 -2.59 -20.90
CA PHE A 291 0.82 -2.60 -21.11
C PHE A 291 0.21 -1.20 -20.84
N TYR A 292 0.70 -0.21 -21.58
CA TYR A 292 0.39 1.20 -21.37
C TYR A 292 -1.11 1.54 -21.46
N ASP A 293 -1.90 0.82 -22.27
CA ASP A 293 -3.35 1.01 -22.37
C ASP A 293 -4.06 0.72 -21.04
N LEU A 294 -3.75 -0.43 -20.42
CA LEU A 294 -4.28 -0.85 -19.12
C LEU A 294 -3.76 0.04 -17.98
N ALA A 295 -2.50 0.46 -18.07
CA ALA A 295 -1.95 1.45 -17.15
C ALA A 295 -2.74 2.77 -17.22
N SER A 296 -3.00 3.28 -18.43
CA SER A 296 -3.75 4.52 -18.64
C SER A 296 -5.17 4.44 -18.09
N GLU A 297 -5.87 3.32 -18.28
CA GLU A 297 -7.22 3.08 -17.72
C GLU A 297 -7.22 3.20 -16.18
N ASP A 298 -6.33 2.49 -15.48
CA ASP A 298 -6.24 2.58 -14.02
C ASP A 298 -5.84 3.98 -13.53
N LEU A 299 -4.95 4.68 -14.23
CA LEU A 299 -4.55 6.05 -13.87
C LEU A 299 -5.72 7.04 -13.99
N HIS A 300 -6.54 6.93 -15.04
CA HIS A 300 -7.74 7.75 -15.22
C HIS A 300 -8.84 7.42 -14.20
N LEU A 301 -9.07 6.14 -13.91
CA LEU A 301 -9.98 5.73 -12.84
C LEU A 301 -9.52 6.28 -11.48
N ALA A 302 -8.23 6.19 -11.16
CA ALA A 302 -7.66 6.73 -9.94
C ALA A 302 -7.77 8.27 -9.84
N ASP A 303 -7.60 9.02 -10.94
CA ASP A 303 -7.80 10.48 -10.94
C ASP A 303 -9.29 10.86 -10.74
N SER A 304 -10.22 10.07 -11.30
CA SER A 304 -11.66 10.31 -11.13
C SER A 304 -12.15 10.17 -9.69
N ILE A 305 -11.56 9.24 -8.92
CA ILE A 305 -11.91 8.99 -7.51
C ILE A 305 -11.31 10.08 -6.59
N ALA A 306 -10.11 10.57 -6.92
CA ALA A 306 -9.29 11.43 -6.06
C ALA A 306 -9.74 12.91 -5.96
N PHE A 307 -10.95 13.24 -6.40
CA PHE A 307 -11.38 14.61 -6.70
C PHE A 307 -11.60 15.54 -5.48
N LYS A 308 -11.52 15.05 -4.23
CA LYS A 308 -11.81 15.86 -3.03
C LYS A 308 -10.58 16.41 -2.27
N ASP A 309 -9.56 15.61 -1.97
CA ASP A 309 -8.45 16.03 -1.09
C ASP A 309 -7.07 15.52 -1.53
N THR A 310 -6.66 15.80 -2.77
CA THR A 310 -5.29 15.49 -3.23
C THR A 310 -4.39 16.71 -3.26
N THR A 311 -3.21 16.60 -2.61
CA THR A 311 -2.19 17.67 -2.59
C THR A 311 -1.74 18.04 -4.02
N THR A 312 -1.33 19.30 -4.21
CA THR A 312 -0.86 19.81 -5.52
C THR A 312 0.25 18.93 -6.10
N PHE A 313 1.16 18.43 -5.26
CA PHE A 313 2.20 17.48 -5.67
C PHE A 313 1.62 16.19 -6.24
N MET A 314 0.72 15.51 -5.50
CA MET A 314 0.08 14.28 -5.97
C MET A 314 -0.72 14.53 -7.25
N ARG A 315 -1.36 15.69 -7.42
CA ARG A 315 -2.04 16.05 -8.66
C ARG A 315 -1.08 16.21 -9.85
N GLN A 316 0.07 16.84 -9.66
CA GLN A 316 1.08 16.99 -10.71
C GLN A 316 1.70 15.63 -11.10
N TYR A 317 2.06 14.82 -10.11
CA TYR A 317 2.62 13.47 -10.32
C TYR A 317 1.67 12.59 -11.16
N ARG A 318 0.38 12.56 -10.80
CA ARG A 318 -0.65 11.78 -11.52
C ARG A 318 -0.83 12.23 -12.98
N LYS A 319 -0.84 13.55 -13.23
CA LYS A 319 -0.85 14.09 -14.61
C LYS A 319 0.40 13.71 -15.40
N SER A 320 1.57 13.69 -14.76
CA SER A 320 2.81 13.27 -15.42
C SER A 320 2.77 11.80 -15.83
N MET A 321 2.23 10.91 -14.99
CA MET A 321 2.04 9.50 -15.33
C MET A 321 1.10 9.31 -16.51
N ILE A 322 -0.09 9.93 -16.49
CA ILE A 322 -1.07 9.85 -17.59
C ILE A 322 -0.46 10.36 -18.91
N SER A 323 0.24 11.51 -18.86
CA SER A 323 0.92 12.05 -20.05
C SER A 323 2.02 11.14 -20.58
N PHE A 324 2.67 10.36 -19.72
CA PHE A 324 3.70 9.38 -20.12
C PHE A 324 3.07 8.14 -20.76
N THR A 325 2.03 7.55 -20.15
CA THR A 325 1.33 6.40 -20.72
C THR A 325 0.69 6.77 -22.07
N GLU A 326 0.05 7.93 -22.18
CA GLU A 326 -0.48 8.44 -23.45
C GLU A 326 0.59 8.58 -24.53
N LEU A 327 1.79 9.06 -24.19
CA LEU A 327 2.91 9.18 -25.14
C LEU A 327 3.35 7.79 -25.63
N LYS A 328 3.47 6.83 -24.72
CA LYS A 328 3.86 5.45 -25.05
C LYS A 328 2.81 4.73 -25.90
N ILE A 329 1.52 4.95 -25.64
CA ILE A 329 0.42 4.48 -26.51
C ILE A 329 0.56 5.08 -27.92
N LYS A 330 0.84 6.39 -28.04
CA LYS A 330 1.04 7.06 -29.34
C LYS A 330 2.27 6.52 -30.09
N GLU A 331 3.37 6.22 -29.39
CA GLU A 331 4.55 5.57 -29.96
C GLU A 331 4.23 4.16 -30.49
N ASN A 332 3.55 3.33 -29.69
CA ASN A 332 3.12 1.98 -30.06
C ASN A 332 2.19 2.01 -31.29
N ILE A 333 1.19 2.90 -31.29
CA ILE A 333 0.29 3.11 -32.44
C ILE A 333 1.09 3.46 -33.70
N LEU A 334 2.12 4.31 -33.61
CA LEU A 334 2.93 4.72 -34.75
C LEU A 334 3.81 3.57 -35.29
N VAL A 335 4.27 2.65 -34.42
CA VAL A 335 4.94 1.40 -34.83
C VAL A 335 3.97 0.48 -35.58
N LEU A 336 2.80 0.20 -35.00
CA LEU A 336 1.78 -0.65 -35.60
C LEU A 336 1.26 -0.06 -36.94
N GLN A 337 1.15 1.27 -37.06
CA GLN A 337 0.85 1.93 -38.33
C GLN A 337 1.93 1.74 -39.41
N LYS A 338 3.22 1.66 -39.03
CA LYS A 338 4.30 1.33 -39.96
C LYS A 338 4.20 -0.13 -40.41
N GLU A 339 3.92 -1.04 -39.49
CA GLU A 339 3.69 -2.46 -39.78
C GLU A 339 2.52 -2.64 -40.76
N ILE A 340 1.37 -1.99 -40.52
CA ILE A 340 0.22 -1.97 -41.44
C ILE A 340 0.63 -1.51 -42.85
N ARG A 341 1.51 -0.50 -42.97
CA ARG A 341 2.01 -0.02 -44.28
C ARG A 341 2.94 -1.05 -44.97
N VAL A 342 3.74 -1.80 -44.21
CA VAL A 342 4.60 -2.88 -44.74
C VAL A 342 3.73 -4.03 -45.23
N LEU A 343 2.85 -4.56 -44.37
CA LEU A 343 1.94 -5.65 -44.71
C LEU A 343 1.06 -5.31 -45.92
N LYS A 344 0.47 -4.09 -45.99
CA LYS A 344 -0.30 -3.63 -47.16
C LYS A 344 0.54 -3.60 -48.46
N ARG A 345 1.85 -3.28 -48.38
CA ARG A 345 2.76 -3.32 -49.54
C ARG A 345 3.12 -4.74 -49.95
N GLU A 346 3.28 -5.64 -49.00
CA GLU A 346 3.56 -7.06 -49.27
C GLU A 346 2.37 -7.74 -49.94
N THR A 347 1.13 -7.52 -49.44
CA THR A 347 -0.09 -8.02 -50.11
C THR A 347 -0.24 -7.48 -51.53
N TYR A 348 0.15 -6.22 -51.77
CA TYR A 348 0.12 -5.63 -53.11
C TYR A 348 1.18 -6.26 -54.04
N LYS A 349 2.39 -6.50 -53.53
CA LYS A 349 3.51 -7.10 -54.29
C LYS A 349 3.29 -8.58 -54.62
N SER A 350 2.71 -9.36 -53.71
CA SER A 350 2.46 -10.78 -53.93
C SER A 350 1.35 -11.05 -54.95
N GLN A 351 0.46 -10.06 -55.18
CA GLN A 351 -0.82 -10.22 -55.88
C GLN A 351 -1.70 -11.36 -55.30
N GLN A 352 -1.40 -11.81 -54.09
CA GLN A 352 -2.00 -12.99 -53.47
C GLN A 352 -2.50 -12.62 -52.08
N GLU A 353 -3.82 -12.70 -51.90
CA GLU A 353 -4.49 -12.42 -50.63
C GLU A 353 -4.21 -13.54 -49.62
N ASN A 354 -3.11 -13.42 -48.88
CA ASN A 354 -2.74 -14.36 -47.83
C ASN A 354 -3.58 -14.11 -46.57
N GLU A 355 -4.35 -15.12 -46.17
CA GLU A 355 -5.23 -15.13 -44.99
C GLU A 355 -4.52 -14.67 -43.71
N ASN A 356 -3.30 -15.14 -43.46
CA ASN A 356 -2.53 -14.78 -42.27
C ASN A 356 -2.16 -13.29 -42.28
N VAL A 357 -1.82 -12.72 -43.45
CA VAL A 357 -1.49 -11.30 -43.59
C VAL A 357 -2.75 -10.43 -43.43
N LEU A 358 -3.90 -10.88 -43.94
CA LEU A 358 -5.18 -10.20 -43.73
C LEU A 358 -5.60 -10.24 -42.25
N ASN A 359 -5.37 -11.36 -41.55
CA ASN A 359 -5.60 -11.48 -40.12
C ASN A 359 -4.76 -10.49 -39.31
N THR A 360 -3.43 -10.54 -39.49
CA THR A 360 -2.51 -9.61 -38.81
C THR A 360 -2.86 -8.16 -39.13
N LEU A 361 -3.25 -7.85 -40.37
CA LEU A 361 -3.76 -6.53 -40.72
C LEU A 361 -5.03 -6.16 -39.94
N ILE A 362 -6.07 -6.99 -39.91
CA ILE A 362 -7.31 -6.68 -39.17
C ILE A 362 -7.01 -6.46 -37.69
N GLN A 363 -6.30 -7.39 -37.06
CA GLN A 363 -5.91 -7.30 -35.65
C GLN A 363 -5.08 -6.04 -35.35
N THR A 364 -4.14 -5.69 -36.22
CA THR A 364 -3.30 -4.51 -36.03
C THR A 364 -4.04 -3.20 -36.29
N ASN A 365 -4.96 -3.15 -37.27
CA ASN A 365 -5.84 -1.98 -37.46
C ASN A 365 -6.75 -1.77 -36.23
N LEU A 366 -7.29 -2.85 -35.65
CA LEU A 366 -8.07 -2.76 -34.39
C LEU A 366 -7.21 -2.26 -33.22
N LYS A 367 -5.99 -2.77 -33.05
CA LYS A 367 -5.06 -2.32 -31.99
C LYS A 367 -4.69 -0.83 -32.09
N VAL A 368 -4.72 -0.23 -33.28
CA VAL A 368 -4.50 1.22 -33.45
C VAL A 368 -5.78 2.06 -33.48
N GLY A 369 -6.95 1.44 -33.25
CA GLY A 369 -8.25 2.10 -33.34
C GLY A 369 -8.70 2.47 -34.76
N ASP A 370 -8.02 1.99 -35.81
CA ASP A 370 -8.43 2.20 -37.21
C ASP A 370 -9.54 1.22 -37.59
N ILE A 371 -10.74 1.46 -37.05
CA ILE A 371 -11.92 0.63 -37.28
C ILE A 371 -12.31 0.59 -38.77
N GLU A 372 -12.21 1.71 -39.49
CA GLU A 372 -12.51 1.76 -40.93
C GLU A 372 -11.44 1.04 -41.76
N GLY A 373 -10.16 1.12 -41.38
CA GLY A 373 -9.09 0.30 -41.93
C GLY A 373 -9.32 -1.19 -41.68
N ALA A 374 -9.74 -1.57 -40.47
CA ALA A 374 -10.11 -2.95 -40.14
C ALA A 374 -11.30 -3.44 -40.99
N LYS A 375 -12.38 -2.66 -41.13
CA LYS A 375 -13.52 -2.95 -42.03
C LYS A 375 -13.08 -3.10 -43.48
N THR A 376 -12.21 -2.21 -43.96
CA THR A 376 -11.70 -2.20 -45.34
C THR A 376 -10.83 -3.43 -45.66
N VAL A 377 -10.02 -3.90 -44.71
CA VAL A 377 -9.29 -5.16 -44.88
C VAL A 377 -10.24 -6.36 -44.77
N ALA A 378 -11.16 -6.32 -43.80
CA ALA A 378 -12.15 -7.36 -43.59
C ALA A 378 -13.10 -7.58 -44.79
N SER A 379 -13.43 -6.53 -45.55
CA SER A 379 -14.25 -6.69 -46.75
C SER A 379 -13.60 -7.53 -47.85
N LYS A 380 -12.25 -7.67 -47.85
CA LYS A 380 -11.51 -8.51 -48.80
C LYS A 380 -11.67 -10.00 -48.52
N LEU A 381 -11.81 -10.38 -47.24
CA LEU A 381 -12.07 -11.77 -46.83
C LEU A 381 -13.33 -12.38 -47.47
N LYS A 382 -14.25 -11.55 -47.98
CA LYS A 382 -15.47 -11.99 -48.67
C LYS A 382 -15.17 -12.90 -49.87
N ASN A 383 -14.02 -12.71 -50.54
CA ASN A 383 -13.64 -13.43 -51.75
C ASN A 383 -12.88 -14.75 -51.48
N LEU A 384 -12.41 -14.99 -50.24
CA LEU A 384 -11.71 -16.22 -49.86
C LEU A 384 -12.70 -17.32 -49.46
N GLN A 385 -12.56 -18.51 -50.06
CA GLN A 385 -13.35 -19.71 -49.76
C GLN A 385 -13.11 -20.18 -48.30
N PRO A 386 -14.14 -20.39 -47.45
CA PRO A 386 -13.99 -20.76 -46.04
C PRO A 386 -13.51 -22.22 -45.84
N SER A 387 -12.22 -22.46 -46.07
CA SER A 387 -11.58 -23.77 -45.94
C SER A 387 -11.06 -24.06 -44.52
N THR A 388 -10.51 -23.07 -43.83
CA THR A 388 -9.87 -23.17 -42.50
C THR A 388 -10.81 -22.75 -41.35
N LEU A 389 -10.51 -23.18 -40.12
CA LEU A 389 -11.21 -22.68 -38.91
C LEU A 389 -10.93 -21.19 -38.67
N ASP A 390 -9.72 -20.74 -39.00
CA ASP A 390 -9.29 -19.36 -38.78
C ASP A 390 -9.97 -18.38 -39.75
N LEU A 391 -10.21 -18.75 -41.01
CA LEU A 391 -11.00 -17.93 -41.95
C LEU A 391 -12.46 -17.77 -41.51
N ILE A 392 -13.02 -18.77 -40.82
CA ILE A 392 -14.37 -18.72 -40.25
C ILE A 392 -14.40 -17.79 -39.02
N ARG A 393 -13.39 -17.86 -38.14
CA ARG A 393 -13.19 -16.90 -37.03
C ARG A 393 -13.00 -15.46 -37.55
N LEU A 394 -12.24 -15.30 -38.62
CA LEU A 394 -12.00 -14.02 -39.31
C LEU A 394 -13.29 -13.43 -39.89
N ARG A 395 -14.12 -14.26 -40.53
CA ARG A 395 -15.44 -13.83 -41.03
C ARG A 395 -16.41 -13.47 -39.90
N TYR A 396 -16.38 -14.19 -38.78
CA TYR A 396 -17.13 -13.83 -37.57
C TYR A 396 -16.69 -12.45 -37.03
N GLN A 397 -15.39 -12.23 -36.81
CA GLN A 397 -14.85 -10.93 -36.37
C GLN A 397 -15.17 -9.82 -37.37
N ALA A 398 -15.02 -10.06 -38.68
CA ALA A 398 -15.37 -9.14 -39.74
C ALA A 398 -16.86 -8.72 -39.70
N CYS A 399 -17.77 -9.65 -39.44
CA CYS A 399 -19.20 -9.35 -39.34
C CYS A 399 -19.51 -8.51 -38.08
N LEU A 400 -18.87 -8.80 -36.94
CA LEU A 400 -19.00 -7.97 -35.73
C LEU A 400 -18.54 -6.53 -35.98
N ILE A 401 -17.34 -6.34 -36.56
CA ILE A 401 -16.76 -5.01 -36.81
C ILE A 401 -17.60 -4.20 -37.82
N ASN A 402 -18.28 -4.88 -38.76
CA ASN A 402 -19.21 -4.26 -39.71
C ASN A 402 -20.65 -4.11 -39.18
N GLY A 403 -20.92 -4.42 -37.90
CA GLY A 403 -22.25 -4.31 -37.30
C GLY A 403 -23.29 -5.31 -37.82
N LYS A 404 -22.84 -6.36 -38.51
CA LYS A 404 -23.72 -7.36 -39.15
C LYS A 404 -24.00 -8.53 -38.21
N THR A 405 -24.90 -8.31 -37.26
CA THR A 405 -25.24 -9.28 -36.20
C THR A 405 -25.76 -10.62 -36.71
N GLU A 406 -26.62 -10.64 -37.73
CA GLU A 406 -27.15 -11.89 -38.30
C GLU A 406 -26.08 -12.71 -39.04
N GLU A 407 -25.27 -12.07 -39.90
CA GLU A 407 -24.14 -12.73 -40.56
C GLU A 407 -23.09 -13.21 -39.53
N ALA A 408 -22.85 -12.44 -38.45
CA ALA A 408 -21.97 -12.85 -37.36
C ALA A 408 -22.49 -14.11 -36.63
N LEU A 409 -23.80 -14.22 -36.42
CA LEU A 409 -24.39 -15.40 -35.78
C LEU A 409 -24.21 -16.67 -36.63
N TYR A 410 -24.34 -16.56 -37.95
CA TYR A 410 -24.04 -17.64 -38.89
C TYR A 410 -22.57 -18.10 -38.78
N TRP A 411 -21.60 -17.18 -38.90
CA TRP A 411 -20.18 -17.54 -38.79
C TRP A 411 -19.80 -18.06 -37.40
N LYS A 412 -20.43 -17.59 -36.32
CA LYS A 412 -20.25 -18.12 -34.96
C LYS A 412 -20.62 -19.61 -34.88
N ASN A 413 -21.72 -20.02 -35.51
CA ASN A 413 -22.14 -21.41 -35.53
C ASN A 413 -21.18 -22.28 -36.37
N GLU A 414 -20.71 -21.77 -37.51
CA GLU A 414 -19.67 -22.43 -38.31
C GLU A 414 -18.34 -22.60 -37.55
N VAL A 415 -17.94 -21.63 -36.70
CA VAL A 415 -16.74 -21.78 -35.83
C VAL A 415 -16.93 -22.95 -34.88
N LEU A 416 -18.11 -23.10 -34.27
CA LEU A 416 -18.41 -24.17 -33.31
C LEU A 416 -18.38 -25.54 -34.00
N ILE A 417 -19.11 -25.70 -35.11
CA ILE A 417 -19.19 -26.95 -35.89
C ILE A 417 -17.78 -27.42 -36.33
N LYS A 418 -16.96 -26.48 -36.83
CA LYS A 418 -15.62 -26.80 -37.34
C LYS A 418 -14.60 -27.04 -36.23
N ALA A 419 -14.72 -26.36 -35.09
CA ALA A 419 -13.90 -26.64 -33.90
C ALA A 419 -14.19 -28.03 -33.32
N GLU A 420 -15.46 -28.43 -33.22
CA GLU A 420 -15.86 -29.79 -32.80
C GLU A 420 -15.33 -30.86 -33.75
N ALA A 421 -15.32 -30.60 -35.06
CA ALA A 421 -14.76 -31.50 -36.08
C ALA A 421 -13.22 -31.58 -36.07
N THR A 422 -12.52 -30.68 -35.36
CA THR A 422 -11.05 -30.72 -35.20
C THR A 422 -10.63 -31.40 -33.88
N LEU A 423 -11.59 -31.75 -33.02
CA LEU A 423 -11.41 -32.44 -31.74
C LEU A 423 -11.76 -33.95 -31.82
N ARG A 424 -12.07 -34.45 -33.02
CA ARG A 424 -12.34 -35.86 -33.33
C ARG A 424 -11.34 -36.38 -34.35
#